data_AF-B3N884-F1
#
_entry.id   AF-B3N884-F1
#
_cell.length_a   1.000
_cell.length_b   1.000
_cell.length_c   1.000
_cell.angle_alpha   90.00
_cell.angle_beta   90.00
_cell.angle_gamma   90.00
#
_symmetry.space_group_name_H-M   'P 1'
#
loop_
_entity.id
_entity.type
_entity.pdbx_description
1 polymer ?
#
loop_
_entity_poly.entity_id
_entity_poly.type
_entity_poly.pdbx_seq_one_letter_code
_entity_poly.pdbx_strand_id
1 'polypeptide(L)'
;MDNNEEASEAAFKRLQAIIPQVKQAYEEAIGQIFLDLSPSDLESCASILEAHESTRLDTEQVVNSTRRLMTKVVLDVNQCFFAGNDVETKLTTLEMLKEQFAPYKGKNWNFNSLSPEELTRPLRMHNLELSIRFMEKQLQIQEKELEMAMNKSIQNRQLVHDVHAERVKVGCMMKEQMAEYEDIKPQLMEMERLINDLYLQEEK
;
A
#
# COMPACT_ATOMS: atom_id res chain seq x y z
N MET A 1 12.28 -3.74 -7.18
CA MET A 1 11.86 -2.87 -6.06
C MET A 1 13.07 -2.55 -5.17
N ASP A 2 14.03 -3.46 -5.05
CA ASP A 2 15.26 -3.36 -4.22
C ASP A 2 16.16 -2.13 -4.45
N ASN A 3 16.37 -1.67 -5.69
CA ASN A 3 17.29 -0.55 -5.96
C ASN A 3 16.88 0.79 -5.32
N ASN A 4 15.59 1.01 -5.06
CA ASN A 4 15.11 2.25 -4.44
C ASN A 4 15.27 2.23 -2.91
N GLU A 5 15.17 1.06 -2.29
CA GLU A 5 15.33 0.91 -0.84
C GLU A 5 16.81 1.03 -0.45
N GLU A 6 17.72 0.41 -1.23
CA GLU A 6 19.16 0.52 -1.00
C GLU A 6 19.68 1.96 -1.18
N ALA A 7 19.18 2.68 -2.18
CA ALA A 7 19.52 4.08 -2.40
C ALA A 7 18.98 4.99 -1.28
N SER A 8 17.80 4.70 -0.75
CA SER A 8 17.19 5.43 0.37
C SER A 8 17.97 5.23 1.67
N GLU A 9 18.38 4.00 1.97
CA GLU A 9 19.15 3.67 3.16
C GLU A 9 20.56 4.29 3.12
N ALA A 10 21.20 4.28 1.94
CA ALA A 10 22.49 4.93 1.74
C ALA A 10 22.40 6.46 1.92
N ALA A 11 21.34 7.08 1.41
CA ALA A 11 21.08 8.51 1.59
C ALA A 11 20.84 8.85 3.07
N PHE A 12 20.04 8.04 3.78
CA PHE A 12 19.79 8.21 5.22
C PHE A 12 21.09 8.21 6.03
N LYS A 13 21.95 7.22 5.83
CA LYS A 13 23.26 7.13 6.53
C LYS A 13 24.16 8.33 6.25
N ARG A 14 24.21 8.80 4.99
CA ARG A 14 25.00 10.00 4.63
C ARG A 14 24.49 11.25 5.37
N LEU A 15 23.17 11.40 5.48
CA LEU A 15 22.54 12.59 6.06
C LEU A 15 22.56 12.59 7.60
N GLN A 16 22.85 11.46 8.26
CA GLN A 16 23.13 11.44 9.71
C GLN A 16 24.33 12.31 10.11
N ALA A 17 25.21 12.69 9.17
CA ALA A 17 26.34 13.58 9.43
C ALA A 17 25.95 14.97 9.97
N ILE A 18 24.68 15.38 9.87
CA ILE A 18 24.17 16.63 10.45
C ILE A 18 23.98 16.54 11.97
N ILE A 19 23.71 15.35 12.50
CA ILE A 19 23.42 15.12 13.92
C ILE A 19 24.54 15.64 14.84
N PRO A 20 25.82 15.29 14.64
CA PRO A 20 26.88 15.77 15.53
C PRO A 20 27.04 17.30 15.47
N GLN A 21 26.82 17.93 14.31
CA GLN A 21 26.91 19.39 14.16
C GLN A 21 25.82 20.10 14.96
N VAL A 22 24.59 19.58 14.90
CA VAL A 22 23.47 20.14 15.68
C VAL A 22 23.71 19.93 17.18
N LYS A 23 24.14 18.74 17.61
CA LYS A 23 24.46 18.49 19.02
C LYS A 23 25.54 19.43 19.53
N GLN A 24 26.61 19.60 18.78
CA GLN A 24 27.69 20.52 19.12
C GLN A 24 27.19 21.97 19.24
N ALA A 25 26.35 22.44 18.32
CA ALA A 25 25.78 23.79 18.39
C ALA A 25 24.93 24.00 19.66
N TYR A 26 24.18 22.98 20.08
CA TYR A 26 23.43 23.02 21.35
C TYR A 26 24.37 23.01 22.57
N GLU A 27 25.41 22.16 22.57
CA GLU A 27 26.39 22.10 23.66
C GLU A 27 27.13 23.44 23.83
N GLU A 28 27.56 24.05 22.72
CA GLU A 28 28.20 25.36 22.70
C GLU A 28 27.24 26.44 23.25
N ALA A 29 26.00 26.48 22.77
CA ALA A 29 24.99 27.43 23.25
C ALA A 29 24.73 27.25 24.75
N ILE A 30 24.59 26.01 25.24
CA ILE A 30 24.39 25.70 26.66
C ILE A 30 25.59 26.14 27.51
N GLY A 31 26.81 25.99 26.99
CA GLY A 31 28.02 26.46 27.66
C GLY A 31 28.04 27.97 27.90
N GLN A 32 27.34 28.75 27.07
CA GLN A 32 27.29 30.21 27.20
C GLN A 32 26.20 30.71 28.17
N ILE A 33 25.16 29.91 28.47
CA ILE A 33 23.96 30.35 29.22
C ILE A 33 24.29 31.01 30.56
N PHE A 34 25.29 30.49 31.26
CA PHE A 34 25.61 30.90 32.63
C PHE A 34 26.94 31.65 32.75
N LEU A 35 27.47 32.18 31.64
CA LEU A 35 28.71 32.97 31.67
C LEU A 35 28.55 34.32 32.35
N ASP A 36 27.35 34.91 32.26
CA ASP A 36 27.05 36.21 32.86
C ASP A 36 27.00 36.17 34.40
N LEU A 37 26.90 34.98 34.98
CA LEU A 37 26.97 34.77 36.43
C LEU A 37 28.39 35.10 36.93
N SER A 38 28.50 36.04 37.85
CA SER A 38 29.74 36.66 38.28
C SER A 38 29.87 36.68 39.82
N PRO A 39 31.10 36.71 40.38
CA PRO A 39 31.29 36.84 41.83
C PRO A 39 30.64 38.10 42.43
N SER A 40 30.51 39.18 41.65
CA SER A 40 29.82 40.41 42.05
C SER A 40 28.34 40.22 42.35
N ASP A 41 27.69 39.23 41.72
CA ASP A 41 26.28 38.94 41.98
C ASP A 41 26.03 38.43 43.42
N LEU A 42 27.08 37.97 44.11
CA LEU A 42 27.03 37.49 45.49
C LEU A 42 27.63 38.48 46.50
N GLU A 43 28.05 39.68 46.07
CA GLU A 43 28.77 40.63 46.91
C GLU A 43 27.95 41.07 48.13
N SER A 44 26.66 41.37 47.92
CA SER A 44 25.74 41.72 49.02
C SER A 44 25.57 40.59 50.03
N CYS A 45 25.52 39.34 49.57
CA CYS A 45 25.43 38.16 50.44
C CYS A 45 26.72 37.96 51.24
N ALA A 46 27.88 38.17 50.59
CA ALA A 46 29.17 38.08 51.25
C ALA A 46 29.33 39.13 52.36
N SER A 47 28.91 40.38 52.11
CA SER A 47 28.96 41.45 53.11
C SER A 47 28.09 41.16 54.34
N ILE A 48 26.90 40.57 54.15
CA ILE A 48 26.00 40.20 55.26
C ILE A 48 26.64 39.09 56.12
N LEU A 49 27.19 38.05 55.49
CA LEU A 49 27.85 36.93 56.18
C LEU A 49 29.08 37.40 56.98
N GLU A 50 29.89 38.28 56.41
CA GLU A 50 31.05 38.83 57.09
C GLU A 50 30.64 39.66 58.31
N ALA A 51 29.59 40.48 58.20
CA ALA A 51 29.10 41.32 59.29
C ALA A 51 28.47 40.55 60.46
N HIS A 52 27.78 39.43 60.19
CA HIS A 52 27.05 38.67 61.21
C HIS A 52 27.78 37.45 61.75
N GLU A 53 28.57 36.77 60.92
CA GLU A 53 29.17 35.48 61.25
C GLU A 53 30.71 35.50 61.23
N SER A 54 31.33 36.67 60.96
CA SER A 54 32.79 36.82 60.81
C SER A 54 33.41 35.81 59.82
N THR A 55 32.61 35.34 58.87
CA THR A 55 32.97 34.30 57.91
C THR A 55 33.06 34.91 56.51
N ARG A 56 34.18 34.67 55.81
CA ARG A 56 34.38 35.16 54.45
C ARG A 56 33.84 34.14 53.44
N LEU A 57 32.87 34.57 52.63
CA LEU A 57 32.33 33.76 51.53
C LEU A 57 33.29 33.77 50.33
N ASP A 58 33.69 32.60 49.85
CA ASP A 58 34.40 32.45 48.57
C ASP A 58 33.41 32.52 47.41
N THR A 59 33.11 33.75 46.98
CA THR A 59 32.14 34.02 45.92
C THR A 59 32.58 33.44 44.57
N GLU A 60 33.89 33.35 44.31
CA GLU A 60 34.43 32.77 43.08
C GLU A 60 34.21 31.26 43.02
N GLN A 61 34.50 30.55 44.12
CA GLN A 61 34.25 29.10 44.20
C GLN A 61 32.75 28.79 44.06
N VAL A 62 31.89 29.56 44.72
CA VAL A 62 30.43 29.36 44.66
C VAL A 62 29.92 29.59 43.24
N VAL A 63 30.27 30.70 42.60
CA VAL A 63 29.83 31.01 41.23
C VAL A 63 30.33 29.97 40.24
N ASN A 64 31.60 29.57 40.32
CA ASN A 64 32.15 28.55 39.42
C ASN A 64 31.48 27.18 39.63
N SER A 65 31.21 26.80 40.89
CA SER A 65 30.52 25.56 41.22
C SER A 65 29.08 25.56 40.73
N THR A 66 28.36 26.68 40.93
CA THR A 66 26.99 26.88 40.44
C THR A 66 26.94 26.84 38.93
N ARG A 67 27.82 27.58 38.23
CA ARG A 67 27.91 27.56 36.77
C ARG A 67 28.10 26.13 36.25
N ARG A 68 29.07 25.41 36.79
CA ARG A 68 29.33 24.01 36.41
C ARG A 68 28.12 23.11 36.65
N LEU A 69 27.45 23.24 37.80
CA LEU A 69 26.30 22.42 38.14
C LEU A 69 25.11 22.72 37.20
N MET A 70 24.78 24.00 37.01
CA MET A 70 23.67 24.41 36.15
C MET A 70 23.91 24.03 34.70
N THR A 71 25.11 24.27 34.16
CA THR A 71 25.48 23.82 32.80
C THR A 71 25.33 22.30 32.68
N LYS A 72 25.81 21.52 33.65
CA LYS A 72 25.67 20.06 33.64
C LYS A 72 24.20 19.64 33.62
N VAL A 73 23.36 20.21 34.49
CA VAL A 73 21.93 19.88 34.55
C VAL A 73 21.25 20.16 33.21
N VAL A 74 21.54 21.30 32.57
CA VAL A 74 20.95 21.65 31.27
C VAL A 74 21.45 20.70 30.17
N LEU A 75 22.73 20.31 30.18
CA LEU A 75 23.27 19.31 29.26
C LEU A 75 22.57 17.96 29.42
N ASP A 76 22.38 17.48 30.65
CA ASP A 76 21.70 16.22 30.94
C ASP A 76 20.24 16.26 30.45
N VAL A 77 19.53 17.37 30.69
CA VAL A 77 18.17 17.59 30.18
C VAL A 77 18.14 17.61 28.65
N ASN A 78 19.11 18.26 28.01
CA ASN A 78 19.23 18.30 26.55
C ASN A 78 19.46 16.90 25.98
N GLN A 79 20.33 16.08 26.58
CA GLN A 79 20.53 14.70 26.18
C GLN A 79 19.23 13.88 26.28
N CYS A 80 18.50 14.01 27.38
CA CYS A 80 17.18 13.39 27.54
C CYS A 80 16.18 13.87 26.49
N PHE A 81 16.20 15.16 26.10
CA PHE A 81 15.35 15.69 25.05
C PHE A 81 15.65 15.06 23.69
N PHE A 82 16.93 14.97 23.31
CA PHE A 82 17.36 14.36 22.04
C PHE A 82 16.94 12.90 21.95
N ALA A 83 17.20 12.12 23.01
CA ALA A 83 16.85 10.71 23.06
C ALA A 83 15.32 10.49 23.15
N GLY A 84 14.64 11.21 24.04
CA GLY A 84 13.21 11.03 24.31
C GLY A 84 12.29 11.47 23.16
N ASN A 85 12.76 12.37 22.29
CA ASN A 85 11.97 12.86 21.15
C ASN A 85 12.42 12.29 19.80
N ASP A 86 13.36 11.35 19.78
CA ASP A 86 13.91 10.78 18.55
C ASP A 86 14.36 11.87 17.56
N VAL A 87 15.08 12.87 18.10
CA VAL A 87 15.46 14.08 17.35
C VAL A 87 16.41 13.72 16.21
N GLU A 88 17.28 12.73 16.41
CA GLU A 88 18.24 12.28 15.41
C GLU A 88 17.55 11.79 14.14
N THR A 89 16.61 10.85 14.29
CA THR A 89 15.82 10.33 13.17
C THR A 89 15.05 11.44 12.48
N LYS A 90 14.37 12.31 13.24
CA LYS A 90 13.61 13.44 12.69
C LYS A 90 14.49 14.41 11.91
N LEU A 91 15.68 14.72 12.40
CA LEU A 91 16.64 15.58 11.69
C LEU A 91 17.08 14.94 10.38
N THR A 92 17.44 13.65 10.40
CA THR A 92 17.82 12.93 9.18
C THR A 92 16.66 12.86 8.18
N THR A 93 15.43 12.58 8.65
CA THR A 93 14.23 12.59 7.79
C THR A 93 13.99 13.98 7.19
N LEU A 94 14.16 15.06 7.96
CA LEU A 94 14.02 16.41 7.43
C LEU A 94 15.05 16.72 6.34
N GLU A 95 16.31 16.29 6.50
CA GLU A 95 17.32 16.44 5.44
C GLU A 95 16.98 15.61 4.20
N MET A 96 16.47 14.38 4.37
CA MET A 96 16.00 13.57 3.24
C MET A 96 14.85 14.25 2.49
N LEU A 97 13.87 14.79 3.22
CA LEU A 97 12.75 15.52 2.63
C LEU A 97 13.24 16.77 1.89
N LYS A 98 14.22 17.50 2.44
CA LYS A 98 14.83 18.64 1.75
C LYS A 98 15.46 18.23 0.42
N GLU A 99 16.18 17.11 0.36
CA GLU A 99 16.76 16.61 -0.89
C GLU A 99 15.69 16.15 -1.87
N GLN A 100 14.72 15.35 -1.39
CA GLN A 100 13.63 14.83 -2.21
C GLN A 100 12.80 15.95 -2.86
N PHE A 101 12.57 17.03 -2.12
CA PHE A 101 11.78 18.17 -2.58
C PHE A 101 12.62 19.36 -3.03
N ALA A 102 13.95 19.22 -3.17
CA ALA A 102 14.83 20.28 -3.67
C ALA A 102 14.38 20.88 -5.03
N PRO A 103 13.83 20.12 -5.99
CA PRO A 103 13.30 20.67 -7.25
C PRO A 103 12.11 21.62 -7.09
N TYR A 104 11.47 21.63 -5.92
CA TYR A 104 10.32 22.48 -5.60
C TYR A 104 10.71 23.74 -4.81
N LYS A 105 12.01 23.94 -4.53
CA LYS A 105 12.52 25.10 -3.81
C LYS A 105 12.11 26.41 -4.50
N GLY A 106 11.57 27.37 -3.73
CA GLY A 106 11.12 28.67 -4.24
C GLY A 106 9.68 28.69 -4.76
N LYS A 107 8.95 27.57 -4.74
CA LYS A 107 7.51 27.57 -5.00
C LYS A 107 6.76 28.07 -3.76
N ASN A 108 5.82 29.00 -3.96
CA ASN A 108 4.95 29.49 -2.89
C ASN A 108 3.97 28.40 -2.47
N TRP A 109 4.33 27.69 -1.40
CA TRP A 109 3.43 26.73 -0.78
C TRP A 109 2.54 27.48 0.22
N ASN A 110 1.42 27.97 -0.28
CA ASN A 110 0.45 28.77 0.47
C ASN A 110 -0.42 27.91 1.41
N PHE A 111 0.20 26.99 2.18
CA PHE A 111 -0.53 26.06 3.04
C PHE A 111 -1.44 26.78 4.05
N ASN A 112 -0.95 27.88 4.62
CA ASN A 112 -1.67 28.64 5.65
C ASN A 112 -2.79 29.55 5.11
N SER A 113 -2.86 29.79 3.80
CA SER A 113 -3.88 30.66 3.21
C SER A 113 -4.94 29.92 2.38
N LEU A 114 -4.78 28.59 2.24
CA LEU A 114 -5.72 27.75 1.51
C LEU A 114 -6.75 27.15 2.48
N SER A 115 -7.98 27.03 2.00
CA SER A 115 -9.02 26.30 2.72
C SER A 115 -8.68 24.79 2.79
N PRO A 116 -9.21 24.05 3.78
CA PRO A 116 -9.06 22.59 3.83
C PRO A 116 -9.51 21.89 2.54
N GLU A 117 -10.50 22.47 1.85
CA GLU A 117 -10.97 21.96 0.58
C GLU A 117 -9.87 22.05 -0.49
N GLU A 118 -9.27 23.22 -0.67
CA GLU A 118 -8.21 23.43 -1.66
C GLU A 118 -6.97 22.58 -1.37
N LEU A 119 -6.61 22.43 -0.10
CA LEU A 119 -5.48 21.59 0.33
C LEU A 119 -5.69 20.11 -0.02
N THR A 120 -6.91 19.60 0.14
CA THR A 120 -7.24 18.19 -0.08
C THR A 120 -7.69 17.88 -1.50
N ARG A 121 -7.98 18.89 -2.32
CA ARG A 121 -8.46 18.71 -3.69
C ARG A 121 -7.51 17.88 -4.57
N PRO A 122 -6.17 18.09 -4.56
CA PRO A 122 -5.27 17.27 -5.36
C PRO A 122 -5.34 15.77 -5.00
N LEU A 123 -5.42 15.46 -3.70
CA LEU A 123 -5.54 14.07 -3.22
C LEU A 123 -6.86 13.43 -3.66
N ARG A 124 -7.96 14.19 -3.55
CA ARG A 124 -9.29 13.73 -4.00
C ARG A 124 -9.33 13.48 -5.50
N MET A 125 -8.78 14.40 -6.30
CA MET A 125 -8.67 14.23 -7.76
C MET A 125 -7.85 13.00 -8.14
N HIS A 126 -6.72 12.77 -7.46
CA HIS A 126 -5.90 11.59 -7.70
C HIS A 126 -6.64 10.28 -7.36
N ASN A 127 -7.39 10.25 -6.25
CA ASN A 127 -8.19 9.09 -5.89
C ASN A 127 -9.30 8.79 -6.92
N LEU A 128 -9.97 9.83 -7.42
CA LEU A 128 -10.95 9.69 -8.50
C LEU A 128 -10.30 9.14 -9.78
N GLU A 129 -9.11 9.62 -10.12
CA GLU A 129 -8.35 9.12 -11.28
C GLU A 129 -8.02 7.62 -11.14
N LEU A 130 -7.57 7.18 -9.97
CA LEU A 130 -7.32 5.76 -9.70
C LEU A 130 -8.60 4.92 -9.84
N SER A 131 -9.71 5.43 -9.32
CA SER A 131 -11.02 4.77 -9.43
C SER A 131 -11.47 4.64 -10.88
N ILE A 132 -11.29 5.68 -11.69
CA ILE A 132 -11.57 5.66 -13.14
C ILE A 132 -10.73 4.58 -13.82
N ARG A 133 -9.42 4.56 -13.61
CA ARG A 133 -8.53 3.54 -14.21
C ARG A 133 -8.91 2.12 -13.82
N PHE A 134 -9.38 1.93 -12.58
CA PHE A 134 -9.88 0.63 -12.14
C PHE A 134 -11.14 0.23 -12.90
N MET A 135 -12.13 1.13 -13.01
CA MET A 135 -13.36 0.86 -13.76
C MET A 135 -13.10 0.60 -15.25
N GLU A 136 -12.19 1.34 -15.87
CA GLU A 136 -11.76 1.11 -17.26
C GLU A 136 -11.21 -0.31 -17.46
N LYS A 137 -10.36 -0.78 -16.54
CA LYS A 137 -9.85 -2.17 -16.59
C LYS A 137 -10.96 -3.20 -16.42
N GLN A 138 -11.92 -2.95 -15.52
CA GLN A 138 -13.05 -3.86 -15.33
C GLN A 138 -13.92 -3.94 -16.59
N LEU A 139 -14.18 -2.80 -17.25
CA LEU A 139 -14.92 -2.77 -18.51
C LEU A 139 -14.22 -3.57 -19.61
N GLN A 140 -12.89 -3.42 -19.74
CA GLN A 140 -12.11 -4.20 -20.73
C GLN A 140 -12.18 -5.71 -20.47
N ILE A 141 -12.20 -6.14 -19.20
CA ILE A 141 -12.35 -7.55 -18.84
C ILE A 141 -13.75 -8.04 -19.23
N GLN A 142 -14.80 -7.28 -18.86
CA GLN A 142 -16.19 -7.63 -19.16
C GLN A 142 -16.46 -7.69 -20.67
N GLU A 143 -15.87 -6.79 -21.45
CA GLU A 143 -15.97 -6.80 -22.91
C GLU A 143 -15.40 -8.10 -23.49
N LYS A 144 -14.24 -8.54 -23.02
CA LYS A 144 -13.64 -9.82 -23.41
C LYS A 144 -14.50 -11.02 -22.99
N GLU A 145 -15.03 -11.01 -21.77
CA GLU A 145 -15.91 -12.07 -21.29
C GLU A 145 -17.19 -12.18 -22.12
N LEU A 146 -17.77 -11.03 -22.50
CA LEU A 146 -18.93 -10.96 -23.36
C LEU A 146 -18.63 -11.50 -24.76
N GLU A 147 -17.49 -11.12 -25.35
CA GLU A 147 -17.04 -11.64 -26.65
C GLU A 147 -16.92 -13.17 -26.63
N MET A 148 -16.28 -13.72 -25.60
CA MET A 148 -16.17 -15.17 -25.42
C MET A 148 -17.54 -15.85 -25.28
N ALA A 149 -18.45 -15.27 -24.48
CA ALA A 149 -19.79 -15.79 -24.28
C ALA A 149 -20.62 -15.75 -25.59
N MET A 150 -20.48 -14.69 -26.38
CA MET A 150 -21.16 -14.54 -27.66
C MET A 150 -20.68 -15.57 -28.68
N ASN A 151 -19.37 -15.78 -28.79
CA ASN A 151 -18.79 -16.81 -29.65
C ASN A 151 -19.28 -18.22 -29.27
N LYS A 152 -19.33 -18.52 -27.96
CA LYS A 152 -19.88 -19.79 -27.47
C LYS A 152 -21.37 -19.96 -27.79
N SER A 153 -22.15 -18.88 -27.71
CA SER A 153 -23.58 -18.90 -28.08
C SER A 153 -23.79 -19.23 -29.55
N ILE A 154 -22.99 -18.63 -30.44
CA ILE A 154 -23.05 -18.88 -31.89
C ILE A 154 -22.74 -20.36 -32.17
N GLN A 155 -21.66 -20.89 -31.59
CA GLN A 155 -21.29 -22.30 -31.75
C GLN A 155 -22.40 -23.25 -31.26
N ASN A 156 -23.00 -22.96 -30.11
CA ASN A 156 -24.09 -23.76 -29.57
C ASN A 156 -25.33 -23.74 -30.47
N ARG A 157 -25.68 -22.58 -31.06
CA ARG A 157 -26.81 -22.49 -32.00
C ARG A 157 -26.56 -23.33 -33.25
N GLN A 158 -25.33 -23.33 -33.76
CA GLN A 158 -24.96 -24.18 -34.90
C GLN A 158 -25.10 -25.65 -34.55
N LEU A 159 -24.57 -26.08 -33.40
CA LEU A 159 -24.69 -27.46 -32.93
C LEU A 159 -26.15 -27.90 -32.81
N VAL A 160 -27.02 -27.06 -32.23
CA VAL A 160 -28.45 -27.36 -32.11
C VAL A 160 -29.11 -27.50 -33.48
N HIS A 161 -28.76 -26.62 -34.42
CA HIS A 161 -29.25 -26.70 -35.79
C HIS A 161 -28.83 -28.01 -36.47
N ASP A 162 -27.56 -28.38 -36.34
CA ASP A 162 -27.01 -29.60 -36.96
C ASP A 162 -27.65 -30.86 -36.37
N VAL A 163 -27.80 -30.92 -35.04
CA VAL A 163 -28.50 -32.01 -34.35
C VAL A 163 -29.96 -32.10 -34.80
N HIS A 164 -30.63 -30.95 -34.99
CA HIS A 164 -32.00 -30.94 -35.48
C HIS A 164 -32.10 -31.49 -36.91
N ALA A 165 -31.19 -31.10 -37.79
CA ALA A 165 -31.13 -31.58 -39.17
C ALA A 165 -30.93 -33.10 -39.22
N GLU A 166 -29.97 -33.64 -38.44
CA GLU A 166 -29.75 -35.08 -38.35
C GLU A 166 -30.96 -35.81 -37.76
N ARG A 167 -31.63 -35.24 -36.73
CA ARG A 167 -32.86 -35.81 -36.19
C ARG A 167 -33.96 -35.94 -37.25
N VAL A 168 -34.13 -34.91 -38.09
CA VAL A 168 -35.13 -34.95 -39.18
C VAL A 168 -34.76 -36.03 -40.20
N LYS A 169 -33.49 -36.10 -40.61
CA LYS A 169 -32.99 -37.09 -41.56
C LYS A 169 -33.20 -38.53 -41.06
N VAL A 170 -32.76 -38.84 -39.83
CA VAL A 170 -32.96 -40.16 -39.21
C VAL A 170 -34.45 -40.46 -39.07
N GLY A 171 -35.27 -39.47 -38.72
CA GLY A 171 -36.72 -39.61 -38.66
C GLY A 171 -37.36 -39.99 -40.00
N CYS A 172 -36.85 -39.46 -41.12
CA CYS A 172 -37.29 -39.87 -42.46
C CYS A 172 -36.87 -41.31 -42.78
N MET A 173 -35.59 -41.65 -42.58
CA MET A 173 -35.06 -43.00 -42.84
C MET A 173 -35.82 -44.08 -42.03
N MET A 174 -36.15 -43.78 -40.77
CA MET A 174 -36.89 -44.71 -39.92
C MET A 174 -38.32 -44.93 -40.41
N LYS A 175 -38.98 -43.89 -40.94
CA LYS A 175 -40.31 -44.02 -41.55
C LYS A 175 -40.27 -44.86 -42.82
N GLU A 176 -39.26 -44.68 -43.66
CA GLU A 176 -39.04 -45.49 -44.87
C GLU A 176 -38.85 -46.97 -44.49
N GLN A 177 -37.95 -47.27 -43.55
CA GLN A 177 -37.72 -48.64 -43.06
C GLN A 177 -38.97 -49.26 -42.42
N MET A 178 -39.76 -48.49 -41.65
CA MET A 178 -41.02 -49.00 -41.11
C MET A 178 -42.03 -49.33 -42.21
N ALA A 179 -42.10 -48.51 -43.26
CA ALA A 179 -42.98 -48.77 -44.40
C ALA A 179 -42.54 -50.04 -45.15
N GLU A 180 -41.24 -50.20 -45.42
CA GLU A 180 -40.68 -51.43 -46.01
C GLU A 180 -40.98 -52.66 -45.14
N TYR A 181 -40.83 -52.55 -43.82
CA TYR A 181 -41.15 -53.63 -42.90
C TYR A 181 -42.63 -54.00 -42.93
N GLU A 182 -43.54 -53.02 -42.87
CA GLU A 182 -44.99 -53.30 -42.96
C GLU A 182 -45.40 -53.91 -44.31
N ASP A 183 -44.67 -53.63 -45.39
CA ASP A 183 -44.91 -54.25 -46.71
C ASP A 183 -44.44 -55.72 -46.77
N ILE A 184 -43.30 -56.04 -46.13
CA ILE A 184 -42.72 -57.40 -46.14
C ILE A 184 -43.32 -58.29 -45.04
N LYS A 185 -43.80 -57.71 -43.95
CA LYS A 185 -44.38 -58.42 -42.79
C LYS A 185 -45.47 -59.46 -43.15
N PRO A 186 -46.42 -59.20 -44.08
CA PRO A 186 -47.38 -60.22 -44.51
C PRO A 186 -46.70 -61.41 -45.20
N GLN A 187 -45.65 -61.17 -45.99
CA GLN A 187 -44.90 -62.23 -46.68
C GLN A 187 -44.12 -63.09 -45.68
N LEU A 188 -43.56 -62.45 -44.63
CA LEU A 188 -42.90 -63.16 -43.54
C LEU A 188 -43.89 -64.01 -42.73
N MET A 189 -45.07 -63.48 -42.40
CA MET A 189 -46.12 -64.25 -41.73
C MET A 189 -46.60 -65.44 -42.57
N GLU A 190 -46.70 -65.27 -43.89
CA GLU A 190 -47.06 -66.34 -44.80
C GLU A 190 -45.97 -67.42 -44.88
N MET A 191 -44.69 -67.02 -44.96
CA MET A 191 -43.57 -67.98 -44.89
C MET A 191 -43.54 -68.73 -43.56
N GLU A 192 -43.76 -68.05 -42.43
CA GLU A 192 -43.82 -68.68 -41.10
C GLU A 192 -44.96 -69.70 -41.03
N ARG A 193 -46.14 -69.37 -41.56
CA ARG A 193 -47.27 -70.31 -41.68
C ARG A 193 -46.90 -71.54 -42.50
N LEU A 194 -46.31 -71.34 -43.68
CA LEU A 194 -45.90 -72.45 -44.57
C LEU A 194 -44.85 -73.35 -43.92
N ILE A 195 -43.90 -72.80 -43.18
CA ILE A 195 -42.89 -73.56 -42.44
C ILE A 195 -43.54 -74.37 -41.31
N ASN A 196 -44.43 -73.76 -40.54
CA ASN A 196 -45.16 -74.45 -39.46
C ASN A 196 -46.05 -75.58 -40.02
N ASP A 197 -46.72 -75.34 -41.15
CA ASP A 197 -47.54 -76.34 -41.83
C ASP A 197 -46.71 -77.52 -42.39
N LEU A 198 -45.48 -77.25 -42.86
CA LEU A 198 -44.52 -78.30 -43.26
C LEU A 198 -44.05 -79.14 -42.07
N TYR A 199 -43.72 -78.52 -40.94
CA TYR A 199 -43.34 -79.23 -39.70
C TYR A 199 -44.49 -80.09 -39.16
N LEU A 200 -45.73 -79.61 -39.23
CA LEU A 200 -46.94 -80.37 -38.84
C LEU A 200 -47.26 -81.55 -39.76
N GLN A 201 -46.74 -81.57 -40.99
CA GLN A 201 -46.85 -82.71 -41.91
C GLN A 201 -45.79 -83.79 -41.67
N GLU A 202 -44.62 -83.45 -41.13
CA GLU A 202 -43.56 -84.42 -40.79
C GLU A 202 -43.83 -85.17 -39.46
N GLU A 203 -44.73 -84.68 -38.60
CA GLU A 203 -45.14 -85.33 -37.34
C GLU A 203 -46.36 -86.29 -37.48
N LYS A 204 -46.82 -86.62 -38.69
CA LYS A 204 -47.88 -87.61 -38.96
C LYS A 204 -47.37 -88.87 -39.65
#